data_AF-A0A182GSY5-F1
#
_entry.id   AF-A0A182GSY5-F1
#
_cell.length_a   1.000
_cell.length_b   1.000
_cell.length_c   1.000
_cell.angle_alpha   90.00
_cell.angle_beta   90.00
_cell.angle_gamma   90.00
#
_symmetry.space_group_name_H-M   'P 1'
#
loop_
_entity.id
_entity.type
_entity.pdbx_description
1 polymer ?
#
loop_
_entity_poly.entity_id
_entity_poly.type
_entity_poly.pdbx_seq_one_letter_code
_entity_poly.pdbx_strand_id
1 'polypeptide(L)'
;MYNILLFGETGSGKSTLINYFTNFFLGGSLTNLKVAIPTKHHKATEKWNYSEKDLHDSSKSKTRDCIDYVFTKDGITFNFIDTPGLSDTEGTAKDDENVIKIMAAAEKKEKPVCHNHRY
;
A
#
# COMPACT_ATOMS: atom_id res chain seq x y z
N MET A 1 7.39 -10.79 11.45
CA MET A 1 6.86 -9.92 10.38
C MET A 1 5.61 -9.25 10.90
N TYR A 2 5.52 -7.92 10.81
CA TYR A 2 4.34 -7.14 11.22
C TYR A 2 3.57 -6.71 9.98
N ASN A 3 2.30 -7.09 9.90
CA ASN A 3 1.40 -6.64 8.83
C ASN A 3 0.66 -5.39 9.31
N ILE A 4 0.76 -4.30 8.56
CA ILE A 4 0.13 -3.01 8.86
C ILE A 4 -0.80 -2.67 7.70
N LEU A 5 -2.11 -2.78 7.93
CA LEU A 5 -3.12 -2.45 6.95
C LEU A 5 -3.43 -0.95 7.00
N LEU A 6 -3.27 -0.24 5.89
CA LEU A 6 -3.61 1.19 5.79
C LEU A 6 -5.05 1.33 5.32
N PHE A 7 -5.93 1.85 6.17
CA PHE A 7 -7.36 1.99 5.89
C PHE A 7 -7.80 3.46 5.97
N GLY A 8 -8.69 3.88 5.07
CA GLY A 8 -9.23 5.24 5.06
C GLY A 8 -9.74 5.68 3.69
N GLU A 9 -10.40 6.83 3.64
CA GLU A 9 -11.04 7.36 2.42
C GLU A 9 -10.05 7.65 1.28
N THR A 10 -10.56 7.73 0.04
CA THR A 10 -9.76 8.23 -1.09
C THR A 10 -9.26 9.66 -0.79
N GLY A 11 -7.99 9.93 -1.07
CA GLY A 11 -7.38 11.25 -0.81
C GLY A 11 -6.93 11.48 0.64
N SER A 12 -7.11 10.52 1.56
CA SER A 12 -6.68 10.66 2.97
C SER A 12 -5.15 10.62 3.18
N GLY A 13 -4.37 10.34 2.14
CA GLY A 13 -2.90 10.36 2.18
C GLY A 13 -2.21 9.00 2.41
N LYS A 14 -2.90 7.88 2.26
CA LYS A 14 -2.32 6.52 2.42
C LYS A 14 -1.07 6.29 1.54
N SER A 15 -1.15 6.57 0.24
CA SER A 15 -0.02 6.44 -0.69
C SER A 15 1.14 7.40 -0.34
N THR A 16 0.82 8.59 0.17
CA THR A 16 1.82 9.54 0.67
C THR A 16 2.56 8.97 1.87
N LEU A 17 1.85 8.33 2.80
CA LEU A 17 2.45 7.66 3.95
C LEU A 17 3.38 6.51 3.52
N ILE A 18 2.98 5.70 2.52
CA ILE A 18 3.85 4.67 1.93
C ILE A 18 5.13 5.27 1.35
N ASN A 19 5.04 6.38 0.62
CA ASN A 19 6.22 7.06 0.08
C ASN A 19 7.13 7.62 1.19
N TYR A 20 6.55 8.17 2.26
CA TYR A 20 7.31 8.59 3.41
C TYR A 20 8.08 7.42 4.05
N PHE A 21 7.42 6.29 4.26
CA PHE A 21 8.08 5.09 4.78
C PHE A 21 9.13 4.54 3.83
N THR A 22 8.86 4.53 2.52
CA THR A 22 9.84 4.14 1.50
C THR A 22 11.12 4.99 1.63
N ASN A 23 10.95 6.31 1.74
CA ASN A 23 12.05 7.23 1.96
C ASN A 23 12.80 6.96 3.27
N PHE A 24 12.08 6.74 4.36
CA PHE A 24 12.69 6.44 5.66
C PHE A 24 13.46 5.11 5.69
N PHE A 25 12.84 4.02 5.23
CA PHE A 25 13.40 2.67 5.30
C PHE A 25 14.57 2.48 4.34
N LEU A 26 14.58 3.15 3.20
CA LEU A 26 15.65 3.05 2.20
C LEU A 26 16.72 4.14 2.34
N GLY A 27 16.71 4.89 3.44
CA GLY A 27 17.74 5.91 3.73
C GLY A 27 17.73 7.10 2.78
N GLY A 28 16.56 7.45 2.24
CA GLY A 28 16.38 8.59 1.35
C GLY A 28 16.51 9.94 2.05
N SER A 29 16.73 10.98 1.26
CA SER A 29 16.88 12.36 1.72
C SER A 29 16.11 13.31 0.80
N LEU A 30 16.06 14.60 1.15
CA LEU A 30 15.44 15.61 0.27
C LEU A 30 16.14 15.75 -1.09
N THR A 31 17.43 15.41 -1.16
CA THR A 31 18.21 15.45 -2.42
C THR A 31 18.24 14.10 -3.14
N ASN A 32 17.86 13.02 -2.46
CA ASN A 32 17.81 11.66 -3.00
C ASN A 32 16.55 10.96 -2.46
N LEU A 33 15.38 11.44 -2.89
CA LEU A 33 14.10 10.93 -2.46
C LEU A 33 13.90 9.49 -2.94
N LYS A 34 13.39 8.63 -2.06
CA LYS A 34 12.98 7.27 -2.39
C LYS A 34 11.46 7.22 -2.47
N VAL A 35 10.95 7.01 -3.67
CA VAL A 35 9.51 7.08 -3.98
C VAL A 35 9.08 5.75 -4.57
N ALA A 36 8.15 5.08 -3.91
CA ALA A 36 7.62 3.78 -4.35
C ALA A 36 6.40 3.95 -5.26
N ILE A 37 5.54 4.90 -4.92
CA ILE A 37 4.30 5.19 -5.64
C ILE A 37 4.49 6.51 -6.37
N PRO A 38 4.40 6.53 -7.72
CA PRO A 38 4.53 7.77 -8.46
C PRO A 38 3.38 8.74 -8.08
N THR A 39 3.66 10.03 -8.10
CA THR A 39 2.66 11.09 -7.86
C THR A 39 2.78 12.13 -8.96
N LYS A 40 1.83 13.08 -9.01
CA LYS A 40 1.90 14.24 -9.92
C LYS A 40 3.24 14.99 -9.86
N HIS A 41 3.86 15.04 -8.69
CA HIS A 41 5.07 15.83 -8.44
C HIS A 41 6.36 15.00 -8.44
N HIS A 42 6.27 13.69 -8.21
CA HIS A 42 7.44 12.82 -8.07
C HIS A 42 7.25 11.52 -8.83
N LYS A 43 8.18 11.21 -9.73
CA LYS A 43 8.26 9.88 -10.36
C LYS A 43 8.72 8.86 -9.33
N ALA A 44 8.23 7.62 -9.45
CA ALA A 44 8.76 6.52 -8.66
C ALA A 44 10.26 6.35 -8.97
N THR A 45 11.07 6.26 -7.93
CA THR A 45 12.52 6.02 -8.02
C THR A 45 12.85 4.56 -7.72
N GLU A 46 12.00 3.90 -6.96
CA GLU A 46 12.15 2.52 -6.54
C GLU A 46 11.22 1.61 -7.34
N LYS A 47 11.69 0.41 -7.68
CA LYS A 47 10.93 -0.55 -8.49
C LYS A 47 10.01 -1.37 -7.58
N TRP A 48 8.80 -0.87 -7.37
CA TRP A 48 7.72 -1.58 -6.71
C TRP A 48 6.60 -1.92 -7.70
N ASN A 49 5.86 -3.00 -7.45
CA ASN A 49 4.62 -3.28 -8.17
C ASN A 49 3.54 -2.32 -7.68
N TYR A 50 3.44 -1.11 -8.26
CA TYR A 50 2.29 -0.22 -8.04
C TYR A 50 1.23 -0.45 -9.12
N SER A 51 -0.05 -0.46 -8.74
CA SER A 51 -1.17 -0.64 -9.68
C SER A 51 -1.72 0.69 -10.21
N GLU A 52 -1.03 1.81 -9.97
CA GLU A 52 -1.51 3.14 -10.37
C GLU A 52 -1.49 3.29 -11.90
N LYS A 53 -2.65 3.57 -12.50
CA LYS A 53 -2.77 3.81 -13.95
C LYS A 53 -2.93 5.27 -14.34
N ASP A 54 -3.25 6.18 -13.42
CA ASP A 54 -3.60 7.56 -13.78
C ASP A 54 -2.77 8.59 -13.01
N LEU A 55 -1.55 8.85 -13.50
CA LEU A 55 -0.64 9.88 -12.97
C LEU A 55 -1.14 11.32 -13.16
N HIS A 56 -2.23 11.50 -13.92
CA HIS A 56 -2.73 12.80 -14.36
C HIS A 56 -3.79 13.40 -13.43
N ASP A 57 -4.37 12.61 -12.52
CA ASP A 57 -5.43 13.06 -11.61
C ASP A 57 -5.15 12.56 -10.20
N SER A 58 -4.71 13.46 -9.32
CA SER A 58 -4.38 13.16 -7.92
C SER A 58 -5.58 12.76 -7.07
N SER A 59 -6.81 12.90 -7.61
CA SER A 59 -8.03 12.35 -7.00
C SER A 59 -8.35 10.93 -7.49
N LYS A 60 -7.62 10.41 -8.49
CA LYS A 60 -7.84 9.11 -9.14
C LYS A 60 -6.63 8.16 -9.08
N SER A 61 -5.58 8.50 -8.34
CA SER A 61 -4.62 7.51 -7.83
C SER A 61 -5.38 6.62 -6.84
N LYS A 62 -6.12 5.68 -7.41
CA LYS A 62 -6.97 4.72 -6.72
C LYS A 62 -6.26 3.39 -6.81
N THR A 63 -5.60 3.01 -5.73
CA THR A 63 -5.14 1.65 -5.50
C THR A 63 -6.34 0.73 -5.78
N ARG A 64 -6.29 -0.07 -6.85
CA ARG A 64 -7.43 -0.91 -7.27
C ARG A 64 -7.43 -2.23 -6.53
N ASP A 65 -6.27 -2.71 -6.14
CA ASP A 65 -6.05 -3.94 -5.41
C ASP A 65 -5.12 -3.65 -4.24
N CYS A 66 -5.19 -4.43 -3.17
CA CYS A 66 -4.29 -4.21 -2.03
C CYS A 66 -2.84 -4.53 -2.43
N ILE A 67 -1.91 -3.63 -2.14
CA ILE A 67 -0.49 -3.75 -2.52
C ILE A 67 0.37 -3.86 -1.26
N ASP A 68 1.28 -4.83 -1.26
CA ASP A 68 2.25 -5.05 -0.19
C ASP A 68 3.54 -4.25 -0.43
N TYR A 69 3.95 -3.47 0.56
CA TYR A 69 5.24 -2.77 0.63
C TYR A 69 6.04 -3.30 1.82
N VAL A 70 7.01 -4.17 1.51
CA VAL A 70 7.77 -4.91 2.53
C VAL A 70 9.12 -4.24 2.76
N PHE A 71 9.39 -3.85 4.00
CA PHE A 71 10.66 -3.30 4.43
C PHE A 71 11.25 -4.14 5.56
N THR A 72 12.58 -4.24 5.62
CA THR A 72 13.28 -4.86 6.74
C THR A 72 14.25 -3.87 7.33
N LYS A 73 14.20 -3.68 8.65
CA LYS A 73 15.10 -2.82 9.41
C LYS A 73 15.42 -3.46 10.74
N ASP A 74 16.71 -3.53 11.08
CA ASP A 74 17.21 -4.08 12.34
C ASP A 74 16.68 -5.49 12.66
N GLY A 75 16.59 -6.34 11.63
CA GLY A 75 16.06 -7.71 11.75
C GLY A 75 14.54 -7.82 11.86
N ILE A 76 13.82 -6.70 11.84
CA ILE A 76 12.35 -6.66 11.88
C ILE A 76 11.80 -6.38 10.48
N THR A 77 10.91 -7.26 10.02
CA THR A 77 10.19 -7.08 8.75
C THR A 77 8.82 -6.47 8.98
N PHE A 78 8.55 -5.36 8.28
CA PHE A 78 7.28 -4.64 8.24
C PHE A 78 6.68 -4.81 6.84
N ASN A 79 5.40 -5.13 6.78
CA ASN A 79 4.63 -5.21 5.55
C ASN A 79 3.49 -4.20 5.62
N PHE A 80 3.62 -3.08 4.92
CA PHE A 80 2.56 -2.09 4.80
C PHE A 80 1.67 -2.46 3.63
N ILE A 81 0.37 -2.63 3.91
CA ILE A 81 -0.62 -3.04 2.93
C ILE A 81 -1.41 -1.79 2.57
N ASP A 82 -1.12 -1.22 1.40
CA ASP A 82 -1.89 -0.11 0.85
C ASP A 82 -3.21 -0.64 0.30
N THR A 83 -4.30 0.06 0.60
CA THR A 83 -5.66 -0.38 0.23
C THR A 83 -6.36 0.66 -0.63
N PRO A 84 -7.33 0.22 -1.46
CA PRO A 84 -8.27 1.14 -2.09
C PRO A 84 -8.92 2.08 -1.07
N GLY A 85 -9.16 3.34 -1.47
CA GLY A 85 -9.90 4.27 -0.63
C GLY A 85 -11.38 3.91 -0.48
N LEU A 86 -11.94 4.22 0.68
CA LEU A 86 -13.38 4.18 0.93
C LEU A 86 -14.04 5.50 0.49
N SER A 87 -15.35 5.49 0.26
CA SER A 87 -16.12 6.64 -0.20
C SER A 87 -15.58 7.19 -1.52
N ASP A 88 -15.29 6.28 -2.43
CA ASP A 88 -14.74 6.64 -3.72
C ASP A 88 -15.82 7.31 -4.59
N THR A 89 -15.44 8.29 -5.43
CA THR A 89 -16.37 9.14 -6.21
C THR A 89 -17.26 8.39 -7.23
N GLU A 90 -17.17 7.06 -7.26
CA GLU A 90 -17.88 6.14 -8.14
C GLU A 90 -19.13 5.51 -7.48
N GLY A 91 -19.41 5.83 -6.21
CA GLY A 91 -20.66 5.45 -5.51
C GLY A 91 -20.56 4.17 -4.67
N THR A 92 -21.66 3.84 -3.99
CA THR A 92 -21.71 2.81 -2.92
C THR A 92 -21.32 1.40 -3.38
N ALA A 93 -21.65 1.03 -4.63
CA ALA A 93 -21.26 -0.27 -5.17
C ALA A 93 -19.74 -0.44 -5.27
N LYS A 94 -19.02 0.67 -5.52
CA LYS A 94 -17.56 0.64 -5.55
C LYS A 94 -16.96 0.50 -4.16
N ASP A 95 -17.59 1.12 -3.18
CA ASP A 95 -17.19 0.99 -1.79
C ASP A 95 -17.36 -0.44 -1.29
N ASP A 96 -18.46 -1.13 -1.65
CA ASP A 96 -18.67 -2.53 -1.31
C ASP A 96 -17.55 -3.43 -1.88
N GLU A 97 -17.17 -3.22 -3.16
CA GLU A 97 -16.03 -3.92 -3.76
C GLU A 97 -14.72 -3.65 -3.01
N ASN A 98 -14.47 -2.39 -2.65
CA ASN A 98 -13.26 -1.99 -1.94
C ASN A 98 -13.21 -2.62 -0.54
N VAL A 99 -14.33 -2.63 0.19
CA VAL A 99 -14.45 -3.28 1.51
C VAL A 99 -14.17 -4.77 1.41
N ILE A 100 -14.75 -5.48 0.42
CA ILE A 100 -14.49 -6.91 0.21
C ILE A 100 -13.01 -7.18 -0.01
N LYS A 101 -12.33 -6.36 -0.83
CA LYS A 101 -10.89 -6.49 -1.08
C LYS A 101 -10.06 -6.28 0.18
N ILE A 102 -10.42 -5.28 0.99
CA ILE A 102 -9.73 -4.96 2.24
C ILE A 102 -9.87 -6.12 3.24
N MET A 103 -11.08 -6.66 3.39
CA MET A 103 -11.33 -7.80 4.27
C MET A 103 -10.56 -9.04 3.81
N ALA A 104 -10.58 -9.35 2.52
CA ALA A 104 -9.83 -10.47 1.98
C ALA A 104 -8.30 -10.32 2.20
N ALA A 105 -7.79 -9.09 2.11
CA ALA A 105 -6.39 -8.80 2.41
C ALA A 105 -6.06 -9.01 3.90
N ALA A 106 -6.95 -8.59 4.81
CA ALA A 106 -6.79 -8.81 6.24
C ALA A 106 -6.78 -10.32 6.57
N GLU A 107 -7.80 -11.06 6.13
CA GLU A 107 -7.93 -12.50 6.39
C GLU A 107 -6.73 -13.32 5.89
N LYS A 108 -6.25 -13.01 4.67
CA LYS A 108 -5.07 -13.70 4.09
C LYS A 108 -3.83 -13.53 4.97
N LYS A 109 -3.72 -12.42 5.69
CA LYS A 109 -2.55 -12.07 6.52
C LYS A 109 -2.68 -12.54 7.97
N GLU A 110 -3.87 -12.99 8.37
CA GLU A 110 -4.13 -13.62 9.68
C GLU A 110 -3.90 -15.14 9.70
N LYS A 111 -3.91 -15.82 8.54
CA LYS A 111 -3.73 -17.28 8.51
C LYS A 111 -2.37 -17.68 9.11
N PRO A 112 -2.34 -18.46 10.21
CA PRO A 112 -1.09 -19.00 10.72
C PRO A 112 -0.50 -19.94 9.68
N VAL A 113 0.82 -19.88 9.50
CA VAL A 113 1.57 -20.84 8.69
C VAL A 113 1.43 -22.21 9.37
N CYS A 114 0.50 -23.04 8.88
CA CYS A 114 0.40 -24.43 9.29
C CYS A 114 1.73 -25.12 8.94
N HIS A 115 2.58 -25.35 9.94
CA HIS A 115 3.76 -26.20 9.79
C HIS A 115 3.25 -27.64 9.66
N ASN A 116 3.13 -28.13 8.42
CA ASN A 116 2.98 -29.55 8.14
C ASN A 116 4.26 -30.27 8.60
N HIS A 117 4.29 -30.72 9.85
CA HIS A 117 5.16 -31.81 10.27
C HIS A 117 4.59 -33.09 9.67
N ARG A 118 5.15 -33.50 8.52
CA ARG A 118 5.08 -34.90 8.11
C ARG A 118 6.20 -35.63 8.84
N TYR A 119 5.81 -36.47 9.79
CA TYR A 119 6.63 -37.59 10.26
C TYR A 119 6.75 -38.62 9.14
#